data_AF-A0A7W8ZLZ9-F1
#
_entry.id   AF-A0A7W8ZLZ9-F1
#
_cell.length_a   1.000
_cell.length_b   1.000
_cell.length_c   1.000
_cell.angle_alpha   90.00
_cell.angle_beta   90.00
_cell.angle_gamma   90.00
#
_symmetry.space_group_name_H-M   'P 1'
#
loop_
_entity.id
_entity.type
_entity.pdbx_description
1 polymer ?
#
loop_
_entity_poly.entity_id
_entity_poly.type
_entity_poly.pdbx_seq_one_letter_code
_entity_poly.pdbx_strand_id
1 'polypeptide(L)' 'MKNLDLKTLGVQEMNTTEMSAVEGGGVIGDLFKELTGITGNLVKSTLGFVGDQLKIIFGSL' A
#
# COMPACT_ATOMS: atom_id res chain seq x y z
N MET A 1 32.46 -19.78 13.77
CA MET A 1 31.98 -18.53 14.40
C MET A 1 31.23 -18.92 15.66
N LYS A 2 31.48 -18.29 16.81
CA LYS A 2 30.71 -18.53 18.04
C LYS A 2 29.40 -17.76 17.91
N ASN A 3 28.27 -18.41 18.20
CA ASN A 3 26.96 -17.75 18.16
C ASN A 3 26.96 -16.56 19.14
N LEU A 4 26.51 -15.39 18.68
CA LEU A 4 26.28 -14.26 19.57
C LEU A 4 25.01 -14.53 20.39
N ASP A 5 25.16 -14.68 21.70
CA ASP A 5 24.05 -14.87 22.62
C ASP A 5 23.54 -13.50 23.09
N LEU A 6 22.50 -13.01 22.42
CA LEU A 6 21.95 -11.67 22.58
C LEU A 6 21.31 -11.44 23.96
N LYS A 7 20.96 -12.52 24.68
CA LYS A 7 20.35 -12.43 26.03
C LYS A 7 21.25 -11.76 27.06
N THR A 8 22.57 -11.84 26.91
CA THR A 8 23.53 -11.25 27.86
C THR A 8 23.74 -9.75 27.62
N LEU A 9 23.27 -9.22 26.49
CA LEU A 9 23.50 -7.82 26.09
C LEU A 9 22.37 -6.87 26.48
N GLY A 10 21.32 -7.34 27.16
CA GLY A 10 20.18 -6.51 27.58
C GLY A 10 19.46 -5.84 26.40
N VAL A 11 19.66 -6.34 25.18
CA VAL A 11 19.04 -5.78 23.98
C VAL A 11 17.57 -6.16 23.97
N GLN A 12 16.71 -5.15 23.83
CA GLN A 12 15.28 -5.37 23.68
C GLN A 12 15.04 -6.06 22.33
N GLU A 13 14.32 -7.19 22.36
CA GLU A 13 13.89 -7.86 21.14
C GLU A 13 12.96 -6.89 20.38
N MET A 14 13.42 -6.46 19.20
CA MET A 14 12.68 -5.54 18.36
C MET A 14 11.32 -6.13 18.02
N ASN A 15 10.26 -5.34 18.18
CA ASN A 15 8.92 -5.79 17.86
C ASN A 15 8.81 -5.99 16.34
N THR A 16 8.22 -7.11 15.91
CA THR A 16 7.92 -7.41 14.50
C THR A 16 7.21 -6.28 13.75
N THR A 17 6.35 -5.49 14.43
CA THR A 17 5.70 -4.31 13.85
C THR A 17 6.69 -3.18 13.54
N GLU A 18 7.65 -2.93 14.44
CA GLU A 18 8.68 -1.90 14.26
C GLU A 18 9.69 -2.33 13.20
N MET A 19 10.06 -3.62 13.18
CA MET A 19 10.92 -4.21 12.16
C MET A 19 10.30 -4.09 10.76
N SER A 20 8.99 -4.34 10.63
CA SER A 20 8.27 -4.18 9.36
C SER A 20 8.21 -2.72 8.88
N ALA A 21 8.21 -1.74 9.79
CA ALA A 21 8.25 -0.33 9.42
C ALA A 21 9.64 0.09 8.89
N VAL A 22 10.71 -0.47 9.46
CA VAL A 22 12.10 -0.24 9.07
C VAL A 22 12.44 -0.94 7.74
N GLU A 23 12.00 -2.18 7.56
CA GLU A 23 12.32 -3.02 6.38
C GLU A 23 11.33 -2.84 5.22
N GLY A 24 10.09 -2.43 5.50
CA GLY A 24 8.96 -2.42 4.56
C GLY A 24 8.51 -1.05 4.07
N GLY A 25 9.26 0.02 4.37
CA GLY A 25 9.19 1.25 3.59
C GLY A 25 8.64 2.51 4.27
N GLY A 26 8.36 2.52 5.57
CA GLY A 26 7.99 3.74 6.32
C GLY A 26 7.06 4.73 5.59
N VAL A 27 7.29 6.04 5.79
CA VAL A 27 6.50 7.13 5.21
C VAL A 27 6.45 7.10 3.68
N ILE A 28 7.52 6.62 3.02
CA ILE A 28 7.61 6.57 1.55
C ILE A 28 6.72 5.45 0.99
N GLY A 29 6.67 4.30 1.65
CA GLY A 29 5.79 3.19 1.28
C GLY A 29 4.31 3.56 1.44
N ASP A 30 3.98 4.34 2.48
CA ASP A 30 2.62 4.82 2.69
C ASP A 30 2.22 5.89 1.66
N LEU A 31 3.13 6.81 1.33
CA LEU A 31 2.92 7.77 0.22
C LEU A 31 2.70 7.05 -1.11
N PHE A 32 3.47 5.99 -1.39
CA PHE A 32 3.30 5.20 -2.62
C PHE A 32 1.95 4.48 -2.67
N LYS A 33 1.49 3.91 -1.54
CA LYS A 33 0.15 3.31 -1.44
C LYS A 33 -0.95 4.34 -1.67
N GLU A 34 -0.80 5.54 -1.12
CA GLU A 34 -1.78 6.61 -1.29
C GLU A 34 -1.83 7.09 -2.75
N LEU A 35 -0.68 7.29 -3.38
CA LEU A 35 -0.58 7.72 -4.78
C LEU A 35 -1.16 6.68 -5.75
N THR A 36 -0.89 5.40 -5.50
CA THR A 36 -1.47 4.29 -6.28
C THR A 36 -2.97 4.17 -6.06
N GLY A 37 -3.45 4.42 -4.84
CA GLY A 37 -4.88 4.49 -4.51
C GLY A 37 -5.62 5.60 -5.27
N ILE A 38 -5.04 6.81 -5.29
CA ILE A 38 -5.58 7.96 -6.05
C ILE A 38 -5.68 7.62 -7.54
N THR A 39 -4.61 7.07 -8.11
CA THR A 39 -4.55 6.71 -9.52
C THR A 39 -5.60 5.64 -9.87
N GLY A 40 -5.74 4.61 -9.03
CA GLY A 40 -6.74 3.56 -9.23
C GLY A 40 -8.18 4.08 -9.17
N ASN A 41 -8.46 5.01 -8.25
CA ASN A 41 -9.79 5.61 -8.11
C ASN A 41 -10.14 6.52 -9.29
N LEU A 42 -9.16 7.28 -9.82
CA LEU A 42 -9.35 8.11 -11.00
C LEU A 42 -9.67 7.28 -12.24
N VAL A 43 -8.93 6.19 -12.46
CA VAL A 43 -9.17 5.26 -13.58
C VAL A 43 -10.57 4.65 -13.47
N LYS A 44 -10.96 4.14 -12.29
CA LYS A 44 -12.30 3.57 -12.07
C LYS A 44 -13.41 4.58 -12.34
N SER A 45 -13.25 5.81 -11.85
CA SER A 45 -14.25 6.87 -12.03
C SER A 45 -14.40 7.24 -13.52
N THR A 46 -13.28 7.33 -14.24
CA THR A 46 -13.28 7.64 -15.67
C THR A 46 -13.97 6.53 -16.47
N LEU A 47 -13.65 5.27 -16.19
CA LEU A 47 -14.29 4.12 -16.85
C LEU A 47 -15.78 4.04 -16.52
N GLY A 48 -16.17 4.32 -15.27
CA GLY A 48 -17.57 4.38 -14.84
C GLY A 48 -18.35 5.45 -15.61
N PHE A 49 -17.79 6.67 -15.68
CA PHE A 49 -18.39 7.77 -16.44
C PHE A 49 -18.58 7.39 -17.92
N VAL A 50 -17.54 6.86 -18.57
CA VAL A 50 -17.63 6.42 -19.97
C VAL A 50 -18.69 5.33 -20.13
N GLY A 51 -18.72 4.34 -19.24
CA GLY A 51 -19.72 3.27 -19.26
C GLY A 51 -21.15 3.79 -19.13
N ASP A 52 -21.37 4.77 -18.26
CA ASP A 52 -22.69 5.38 -18.08
C ASP A 52 -23.10 6.25 -19.27
N GLN A 53 -22.17 6.98 -19.89
CA GLN A 53 -22.43 7.69 -21.15
C GLN A 53 -22.82 6.72 -22.28
N LEU A 54 -22.12 5.58 -22.39
CA LEU A 54 -22.44 4.56 -23.38
C LEU A 54 -23.83 3.94 -23.13
N LYS A 55 -24.22 3.69 -21.87
CA LYS A 55 -25.58 3.25 -21.55
C LYS A 55 -26.64 4.27 -21.92
N ILE A 56 -26.37 5.57 -21.76
CA ILE A 56 -27.31 6.62 -22.18
C ILE A 56 -27.49 6.60 -23.69
N ILE A 57 -26.39 6.47 -24.45
CA ILE A 57 -26.42 6.51 -25.93
C ILE A 57 -27.02 5.23 -26.52
N PHE A 58 -26.62 4.06 -26.02
CA PHE A 58 -26.97 2.77 -26.62
C PHE A 58 -28.05 2.00 -25.86
N GLY A 59 -28.29 2.31 -24.59
CA GLY A 59 -29.38 1.70 -23.81
C GLY A 59 -30.74 2.33 -24.08
N SER A 60 -30.80 3.41 -24.88
CA SER A 60 -32.03 4.01 -25.37
C SER A 60 -32.40 3.61 -26.81
N LEU A 61 -31.59 2.77 -27.48
CA LEU A 61 -31.93 2.12 -28.75
C LEU A 61 -32.62 0.78 -28.48
#